data_AF-A0A6I9MQ30-F1
#
_entry.id   AF-A0A6I9MQ30-F1
#
_cell.length_a   1.000
_cell.length_b   1.000
_cell.length_c   1.000
_cell.angle_alpha   90.00
_cell.angle_beta   90.00
_cell.angle_gamma   90.00
#
_symmetry.space_group_name_H-M   'P 1'
#
loop_
_entity.id
_entity.type
_entity.pdbx_description
1 polymer ?
#
loop_
_entity_poly.entity_id
_entity_poly.type
_entity_poly.pdbx_seq_one_letter_code
_entity_poly.pdbx_strand_id
1 'polypeptide(L)'
;MSDAEIDRITKVTEAQMEKTCFVLAYLTSRGRVPLLGLNDVIAGVLQGWPQHRVGWLLLQTFYQCRLATNPNTGVSKRLEWLLELMGHIRNVAYGATPVTCGDTKQATDFLFQVFAAAVVSWGDHSMPLLFGIRAQWFPWQPGSKPQTLQHGLYGEESTEYALPQCMLGMPHSLALLLNKEPWSSQTHKFIDWLFSITEGPEQSLSATTISTAKAALLALKSSAEFKKKAVWTRAYGW
;
A
#
# COMPACT_ATOMS: atom_id res chain seq x y z
N MET A 1 4.77 16.55 -23.13
CA MET A 1 4.64 15.10 -23.30
C MET A 1 3.22 14.84 -23.69
N SER A 2 3.01 14.23 -24.84
CA SER A 2 1.69 13.78 -25.28
C SER A 2 1.30 12.52 -24.50
N ASP A 3 -0.01 12.25 -24.36
CA ASP A 3 -0.50 11.07 -23.63
C ASP A 3 0.04 9.76 -24.23
N ALA A 4 0.25 9.72 -25.55
CA ALA A 4 0.85 8.58 -26.25
C ALA A 4 2.33 8.30 -25.86
N GLU A 5 3.10 9.32 -25.50
CA GLU A 5 4.47 9.15 -25.01
C GLU A 5 4.49 8.62 -23.57
N ILE A 6 3.51 9.03 -22.76
CA ILE A 6 3.34 8.50 -21.40
C ILE A 6 3.02 7.02 -21.49
N ASP A 7 2.00 6.64 -22.26
CA ASP A 7 1.55 5.24 -22.40
C ASP A 7 2.66 4.30 -22.90
N ARG A 8 3.49 4.79 -23.84
CA ARG A 8 4.64 4.02 -24.33
C ARG A 8 5.67 3.73 -23.23
N ILE A 9 5.90 4.68 -22.33
CA ILE A 9 6.93 4.60 -21.29
C ILE A 9 6.39 3.87 -20.05
N THR A 10 5.08 3.91 -19.82
CA THR A 10 4.41 3.32 -18.65
C THR A 10 3.95 1.89 -18.84
N LYS A 11 4.05 1.33 -20.05
CA LYS A 11 3.68 -0.08 -20.31
C LYS A 11 4.53 -1.04 -19.45
N VAL A 12 3.87 -1.73 -18.53
CA VAL A 12 4.52 -2.69 -17.64
C VAL A 12 4.74 -4.02 -18.36
N THR A 13 5.96 -4.53 -18.33
CA THR A 13 6.35 -5.83 -18.88
C THR A 13 7.28 -6.52 -17.89
N GLU A 14 7.31 -7.86 -17.88
CA GLU A 14 8.16 -8.65 -16.98
C GLU A 14 9.63 -8.21 -17.05
N ALA A 15 10.18 -8.08 -18.26
CA ALA A 15 11.60 -7.74 -18.49
C ALA A 15 11.99 -6.32 -18.03
N GLN A 16 11.02 -5.41 -17.89
CA GLN A 16 11.27 -4.01 -17.52
C GLN A 16 10.56 -3.61 -16.22
N MET A 17 10.12 -4.59 -15.43
CA MET A 17 9.23 -4.41 -14.29
C MET A 17 9.71 -3.32 -13.33
N GLU A 18 10.95 -3.41 -12.83
CA GLU A 18 11.49 -2.42 -11.89
C GLU A 18 11.64 -1.02 -12.51
N LYS A 19 12.10 -0.95 -13.77
CA LYS A 19 12.28 0.32 -14.48
C LYS A 19 10.94 1.01 -14.67
N THR A 20 9.95 0.29 -15.19
CA THR A 20 8.60 0.84 -15.41
C THR A 20 7.94 1.18 -14.08
N CYS A 21 8.09 0.33 -13.06
CA CYS A 21 7.64 0.63 -11.70
C CYS A 21 8.23 1.95 -11.21
N PHE A 22 9.55 2.17 -11.32
CA PHE A 22 10.19 3.43 -10.93
C PHE A 22 9.63 4.64 -11.69
N VAL A 23 9.45 4.53 -13.01
CA VAL A 23 8.93 5.64 -13.82
C VAL A 23 7.48 5.97 -13.44
N LEU A 24 6.62 4.96 -13.34
CA LEU A 24 5.24 5.12 -12.88
C LEU A 24 5.18 5.70 -11.47
N ALA A 25 5.95 5.13 -10.55
CA ALA A 25 6.09 5.57 -9.17
C ALA A 25 6.44 7.06 -9.08
N TYR A 26 7.41 7.51 -9.88
CA TYR A 26 7.82 8.90 -9.97
C TYR A 26 6.73 9.79 -10.59
N LEU A 27 6.17 9.41 -11.74
CA LEU A 27 5.13 10.20 -12.43
C LEU A 27 3.86 10.34 -11.58
N THR A 28 3.43 9.26 -10.94
CA THR A 28 2.30 9.23 -10.01
C THR A 28 2.56 10.10 -8.80
N SER A 29 3.76 10.07 -8.22
CA SER A 29 4.10 10.94 -7.08
C SER A 29 4.05 12.44 -7.40
N ARG A 30 4.27 12.81 -8.67
CA ARG A 30 4.13 14.18 -9.20
C ARG A 30 2.71 14.47 -9.66
N GLY A 31 1.81 13.48 -9.54
CA GLY A 31 0.43 13.43 -10.04
C GLY A 31 0.29 13.72 -11.52
N ARG A 32 1.28 13.31 -12.31
CA ARG A 32 1.21 13.30 -13.78
C ARG A 32 0.41 12.10 -14.30
N VAL A 33 0.37 11.03 -13.51
CA VAL A 33 -0.39 9.79 -13.77
C VAL A 33 -1.23 9.50 -12.52
N PRO A 34 -2.45 8.95 -12.65
CA PRO A 34 -3.28 8.56 -11.51
C PRO A 34 -2.67 7.39 -10.71
N LEU A 35 -3.06 7.24 -9.44
CA LEU A 35 -2.70 6.10 -8.60
C LEU A 35 -3.05 4.74 -9.25
N LEU A 36 -4.14 4.72 -10.03
CA LEU A 36 -4.59 3.55 -10.78
C LEU A 36 -3.50 2.96 -11.68
N GLY A 37 -2.58 3.78 -12.21
CA GLY A 37 -1.46 3.30 -13.03
C GLY A 37 -0.48 2.38 -12.29
N LEU A 38 -0.50 2.36 -10.95
CA LEU A 38 0.28 1.42 -10.15
C LEU A 38 -0.33 0.01 -10.13
N ASN A 39 -1.60 -0.15 -10.54
CA ASN A 39 -2.26 -1.46 -10.53
C ASN A 39 -1.63 -2.43 -11.53
N ASP A 40 -1.10 -1.94 -12.65
CA ASP A 40 -0.38 -2.79 -13.61
C ASP A 40 0.91 -3.36 -13.03
N VAL A 41 1.57 -2.59 -12.16
CA VAL A 41 2.74 -3.06 -11.39
C VAL A 41 2.30 -4.11 -10.37
N ILE A 42 1.24 -3.85 -9.61
CA ILE A 42 0.69 -4.82 -8.65
C ILE A 42 0.29 -6.11 -9.36
N ALA A 43 -0.38 -6.01 -10.51
CA ALA A 43 -0.78 -7.16 -11.33
C ALA A 43 0.42 -7.94 -11.85
N GLY A 44 1.50 -7.27 -12.27
CA GLY A 44 2.75 -7.93 -12.64
C GLY A 44 3.35 -8.76 -11.50
N VAL A 45 3.34 -8.23 -10.28
CA VAL A 45 3.78 -9.00 -9.10
C VAL A 45 2.88 -10.21 -8.85
N LEU A 46 1.56 -10.04 -8.98
CA LEU A 46 0.59 -11.14 -8.86
C LEU A 46 0.74 -12.21 -9.96
N GLN A 47 1.42 -11.89 -11.06
CA GLN A 47 1.81 -12.84 -12.10
C GLN A 47 3.13 -13.57 -11.79
N GLY A 48 3.78 -13.27 -10.67
CA GLY A 48 5.06 -13.86 -10.29
C GLY A 48 6.27 -13.16 -10.91
N TRP A 49 6.11 -11.96 -11.46
CA TRP A 49 7.24 -11.22 -12.03
C TRP A 49 8.24 -10.79 -10.94
N PRO A 50 9.53 -10.61 -11.30
CA PRO A 50 10.55 -10.15 -10.36
C PRO A 50 10.17 -8.84 -9.68
N GLN A 51 10.22 -8.81 -8.34
CA GLN A 51 9.67 -7.73 -7.52
C GLN A 51 10.65 -7.11 -6.50
N HIS A 52 11.95 -7.39 -6.60
CA HIS A 52 12.96 -7.08 -5.58
C HIS A 52 12.86 -5.65 -5.02
N ARG A 53 12.63 -4.64 -5.87
CA ARG A 53 12.50 -3.22 -5.41
C ARG A 53 11.10 -2.64 -5.52
N VAL A 54 10.14 -3.39 -6.07
CA VAL A 54 8.79 -2.90 -6.36
C VAL A 54 8.10 -2.43 -5.09
N GLY A 55 8.19 -3.20 -4.01
CA GLY A 55 7.55 -2.85 -2.75
C GLY A 55 8.04 -1.52 -2.15
N TRP A 56 9.36 -1.31 -2.15
CA TRP A 56 9.96 -0.08 -1.70
C TRP A 56 9.55 1.12 -2.58
N LEU A 57 9.50 0.94 -3.90
CA LEU A 57 9.07 1.98 -4.85
C LEU A 57 7.61 2.38 -4.63
N LEU A 58 6.72 1.41 -4.41
CA LEU A 58 5.31 1.66 -4.08
C LEU A 58 5.18 2.47 -2.79
N LEU A 59 5.88 2.05 -1.72
CA LEU A 59 5.87 2.74 -0.43
C LEU A 59 6.39 4.19 -0.55
N GLN A 60 7.49 4.40 -1.28
CA GLN A 60 8.01 5.74 -1.59
C GLN A 60 6.97 6.58 -2.34
N THR A 61 6.29 6.02 -3.35
CA THR A 61 5.22 6.72 -4.07
C THR A 61 4.06 7.09 -3.19
N PHE A 62 3.57 6.19 -2.34
CA PHE A 62 2.45 6.48 -1.46
C PHE A 62 2.78 7.63 -0.50
N TYR A 63 3.97 7.63 0.08
CA TYR A 63 4.41 8.73 0.94
C TYR A 63 4.49 10.06 0.17
N GLN A 64 5.07 10.04 -1.03
CA GLN A 64 5.18 11.24 -1.86
C GLN A 64 3.83 11.79 -2.33
N CYS A 65 2.88 10.92 -2.66
CA CYS A 65 1.50 11.30 -3.02
C CYS A 65 0.77 12.02 -1.89
N ARG A 66 1.19 11.83 -0.64
CA ARG A 66 0.68 12.58 0.51
C ARG A 66 1.30 13.98 0.60
N LEU A 67 2.58 14.13 0.26
CA LEU A 67 3.31 15.40 0.37
C LEU A 67 2.90 16.39 -0.72
N ALA A 68 2.58 15.89 -1.91
CA ALA A 68 2.17 16.71 -3.04
C ALA A 68 0.65 16.83 -3.12
N THR A 69 0.13 18.06 -3.17
CA THR A 69 -1.27 18.31 -3.51
C THR A 69 -1.42 18.27 -5.03
N ASN A 70 -2.05 17.23 -5.55
CA ASN A 70 -2.35 17.09 -6.98
C ASN A 70 -3.75 16.50 -7.18
N PRO A 71 -4.53 16.95 -8.18
CA PRO A 71 -5.87 16.39 -8.47
C PRO A 71 -5.89 14.87 -8.66
N ASN A 72 -4.82 14.27 -9.20
CA ASN A 72 -4.73 12.84 -9.50
C ASN A 72 -4.36 11.96 -8.29
N THR A 73 -3.80 12.56 -7.23
CA THR A 73 -3.36 11.85 -6.00
C THR A 73 -3.91 12.50 -4.73
N GLY A 74 -4.92 13.36 -4.88
CA GLY A 74 -5.59 14.03 -3.79
C GLY A 74 -6.22 13.05 -2.80
N VAL A 75 -6.65 13.54 -1.63
CA VAL A 75 -7.16 12.68 -0.56
C VAL A 75 -8.33 11.82 -1.05
N SER A 76 -9.25 12.37 -1.86
CA SER A 76 -10.36 11.60 -2.43
C SER A 76 -9.91 10.47 -3.35
N LYS A 77 -8.86 10.70 -4.17
CA LYS A 77 -8.30 9.66 -5.06
C LYS A 77 -7.54 8.59 -4.31
N ARG A 78 -6.85 8.96 -3.22
CA ARG A 78 -6.23 8.00 -2.31
C ARG A 78 -7.28 7.13 -1.61
N LEU A 79 -8.38 7.72 -1.17
CA LEU A 79 -9.49 6.98 -0.56
C LEU A 79 -10.14 6.01 -1.55
N GLU A 80 -10.49 6.47 -2.75
CA GLU A 80 -11.06 5.66 -3.83
C GLU A 80 -10.18 4.45 -4.13
N TRP A 81 -8.88 4.69 -4.38
CA TRP A 81 -7.93 3.63 -4.68
C TRP A 81 -7.76 2.62 -3.53
N LEU A 82 -7.75 3.08 -2.28
CA LEU A 82 -7.62 2.16 -1.13
C LEU A 82 -8.85 1.27 -0.96
N LEU A 83 -10.06 1.80 -1.19
CA LEU A 83 -11.30 1.04 -1.15
C LEU A 83 -11.36 0.00 -2.28
N GLU A 84 -10.89 0.33 -3.47
CA GLU A 84 -10.75 -0.63 -4.57
C GLU A 84 -9.76 -1.74 -4.22
N LEU A 85 -8.61 -1.40 -3.63
CA LEU A 85 -7.63 -2.38 -3.17
C LEU A 85 -8.21 -3.32 -2.11
N MET A 86 -9.00 -2.81 -1.15
CA MET A 86 -9.71 -3.65 -0.17
C MET A 86 -10.64 -4.66 -0.86
N GLY A 87 -11.39 -4.20 -1.87
CA GLY A 87 -12.26 -5.06 -2.68
C GLY A 87 -11.47 -6.12 -3.43
N HIS A 88 -10.32 -5.74 -4.03
CA HIS A 88 -9.45 -6.67 -4.75
C HIS A 88 -8.82 -7.72 -3.83
N ILE A 89 -8.29 -7.34 -2.66
CA ILE A 89 -7.78 -8.26 -1.63
C ILE A 89 -8.85 -9.30 -1.28
N ARG A 90 -10.09 -8.84 -1.01
CA ARG A 90 -11.21 -9.72 -0.69
C ARG A 90 -11.49 -10.68 -1.86
N ASN A 91 -11.54 -10.19 -3.08
CA ASN A 91 -11.85 -11.03 -4.24
C ASN A 91 -10.78 -12.11 -4.46
N VAL A 92 -9.50 -11.79 -4.27
CA VAL A 92 -8.41 -12.78 -4.33
C VAL A 92 -8.51 -13.77 -3.17
N ALA A 93 -8.68 -13.30 -1.94
CA ALA A 93 -8.75 -14.16 -0.75
C ALA A 93 -9.89 -15.19 -0.80
N TYR A 94 -11.05 -14.78 -1.32
CA TYR A 94 -12.23 -15.64 -1.46
C TYR A 94 -12.34 -16.33 -2.82
N GLY A 95 -11.30 -16.26 -3.67
CA GLY A 95 -11.23 -16.98 -4.94
C GLY A 95 -12.12 -16.45 -6.07
N ALA A 96 -12.72 -15.27 -5.91
CA ALA A 96 -13.48 -14.60 -6.98
C ALA A 96 -12.57 -14.03 -8.08
N THR A 97 -11.29 -13.79 -7.77
CA THR A 97 -10.26 -13.40 -8.75
C THR A 97 -9.12 -14.41 -8.70
N PRO A 98 -8.88 -15.19 -9.77
CA PRO A 98 -7.78 -16.13 -9.80
C PRO A 98 -6.44 -15.39 -9.85
N VAL A 99 -5.41 -15.96 -9.22
CA VAL A 99 -4.02 -15.49 -9.30
C VAL A 99 -3.17 -16.47 -10.08
N THR A 100 -2.31 -15.94 -10.93
CA THR A 100 -1.47 -16.75 -11.83
C THR A 100 -0.13 -17.13 -11.20
N CYS A 101 0.29 -16.49 -10.11
CA CYS A 101 1.50 -16.86 -9.36
C CYS A 101 1.41 -18.23 -8.66
N GLY A 102 0.25 -18.89 -8.65
CA GLY A 102 0.07 -20.24 -8.11
C GLY A 102 -0.04 -20.33 -6.57
N ASP A 103 0.19 -19.22 -5.86
CA ASP A 103 0.06 -19.15 -4.39
C ASP A 103 -0.85 -17.98 -3.98
N THR A 104 -2.12 -18.29 -3.75
CA THR A 104 -3.13 -17.33 -3.26
C THR A 104 -2.73 -16.70 -1.94
N LYS A 105 -2.00 -17.42 -1.07
CA LYS A 105 -1.58 -16.91 0.23
C LYS A 105 -0.49 -15.86 0.08
N GLN A 106 0.51 -16.11 -0.75
CA GLN A 106 1.53 -15.10 -1.06
C GLN A 106 0.92 -13.86 -1.76
N ALA A 107 -0.04 -14.09 -2.67
CA ALA A 107 -0.72 -13.00 -3.36
C ALA A 107 -1.52 -12.10 -2.40
N THR A 108 -2.33 -12.68 -1.51
CA THR A 108 -3.10 -11.90 -0.53
C THR A 108 -2.18 -11.20 0.47
N ASP A 109 -1.11 -11.85 0.91
CA ASP A 109 -0.11 -11.24 1.80
C ASP A 109 0.55 -10.03 1.15
N PHE A 110 0.98 -10.15 -0.10
CA PHE A 110 1.54 -9.03 -0.86
C PHE A 110 0.53 -7.87 -0.97
N LEU A 111 -0.71 -8.15 -1.37
CA LEU A 111 -1.74 -7.10 -1.51
C LEU A 111 -2.06 -6.43 -0.17
N PHE A 112 -2.10 -7.21 0.92
CA PHE A 112 -2.34 -6.68 2.25
C PHE A 112 -1.14 -5.87 2.76
N GLN A 113 0.10 -6.23 2.41
CA GLN A 113 1.29 -5.40 2.65
C GLN A 113 1.24 -4.08 1.86
N VAL A 114 0.79 -4.10 0.60
CA VAL A 114 0.58 -2.88 -0.20
C VAL A 114 -0.48 -1.99 0.44
N PHE A 115 -1.58 -2.57 0.94
CA PHE A 115 -2.58 -1.85 1.72
C PHE A 115 -1.96 -1.22 2.98
N ALA A 116 -1.19 -2.00 3.74
CA ALA A 116 -0.50 -1.50 4.93
C ALA A 116 0.45 -0.35 4.59
N ALA A 117 1.22 -0.45 3.51
CA ALA A 117 2.14 0.57 3.02
C ALA A 117 1.43 1.89 2.69
N ALA A 118 0.26 1.82 2.04
CA ALA A 118 -0.57 2.98 1.76
C ALA A 118 -1.11 3.61 3.07
N VAL A 119 -1.61 2.79 3.99
CA VAL A 119 -2.14 3.25 5.29
C VAL A 119 -1.06 3.91 6.14
N VAL A 120 0.12 3.32 6.28
CA VAL A 120 1.23 3.92 7.05
C VAL A 120 1.73 5.20 6.39
N SER A 121 1.73 5.25 5.06
CA SER A 121 2.11 6.43 4.29
C SER A 121 1.16 7.60 4.44
N TRP A 122 -0.14 7.34 4.57
CA TRP A 122 -1.18 8.37 4.56
C TRP A 122 -1.68 8.74 5.95
N GLY A 123 -1.64 7.79 6.89
CA GLY A 123 -2.10 7.96 8.26
C GLY A 123 -1.27 8.98 9.05
N ASP A 124 0.07 8.95 8.90
CA ASP A 124 0.97 9.86 9.59
C ASP A 124 2.29 10.12 8.82
N HIS A 125 3.06 11.14 9.22
CA HIS A 125 4.40 11.42 8.69
C HIS A 125 5.51 10.55 9.28
N SER A 126 5.35 10.06 10.52
CA SER A 126 6.45 9.45 11.26
C SER A 126 6.76 8.05 10.76
N MET A 127 5.73 7.24 10.48
CA MET A 127 5.91 5.83 10.10
C MET A 127 6.73 5.62 8.83
N PRO A 128 6.49 6.34 7.72
CA PRO A 128 7.33 6.20 6.53
C PRO A 128 8.80 6.56 6.79
N LEU A 129 9.05 7.61 7.57
CA LEU A 129 10.41 8.01 7.94
C LEU A 129 11.12 6.94 8.79
N LEU A 130 10.39 6.29 9.71
CA LEU A 130 10.90 5.17 10.50
C LEU A 130 11.26 3.95 9.65
N PHE A 131 10.55 3.74 8.53
CA PHE A 131 10.87 2.72 7.53
C PHE A 131 11.92 3.17 6.51
N GLY A 132 12.60 4.30 6.73
CA GLY A 132 13.68 4.78 5.88
C GLY A 132 13.22 5.43 4.56
N ILE A 133 11.93 5.75 4.44
CA ILE A 133 11.33 6.40 3.27
C ILE A 133 11.62 7.89 3.32
N ARG A 134 11.97 8.47 2.17
CA ARG A 134 12.47 9.85 2.11
C ARG A 134 11.39 10.78 1.59
N ALA A 135 11.39 12.02 2.09
CA ALA A 135 10.54 13.10 1.58
C ALA A 135 10.94 13.57 0.17
N GLN A 136 12.06 13.11 -0.38
CA GLN A 136 12.50 13.40 -1.75
C GLN A 136 12.94 12.10 -2.46
N TRP A 137 12.72 12.01 -3.77
CA TRP A 137 13.12 10.87 -4.60
C TRP A 137 14.64 10.71 -4.76
N PHE A 138 15.34 11.83 -4.83
CA PHE A 138 16.79 11.88 -5.04
C PHE A 138 17.43 12.62 -3.86
N PRO A 139 18.41 12.00 -3.18
CA PRO A 139 19.05 12.61 -2.01
C PRO A 139 20.06 13.71 -2.36
N TRP A 140 20.46 13.83 -3.63
CA TRP A 140 21.39 14.86 -4.12
C TRP A 140 20.77 15.68 -5.24
N GLN A 141 21.23 16.93 -5.35
CA GLN A 141 20.95 17.74 -6.52
C GLN A 141 21.81 17.26 -7.71
N PRO A 142 21.36 17.46 -8.95
CA PRO A 142 22.19 17.19 -10.12
C PRO A 142 23.54 17.91 -9.99
N GLY A 143 24.64 17.16 -9.84
CA GLY A 143 26.00 17.70 -9.74
C GLY A 143 26.69 17.63 -8.36
N SER A 144 26.00 17.20 -7.30
CA SER A 144 26.56 17.21 -5.93
C SER A 144 26.51 15.87 -5.22
N LYS A 145 26.89 14.76 -5.89
CA LYS A 145 27.08 13.49 -5.17
C LYS A 145 28.32 13.63 -4.27
N PRO A 146 28.19 13.57 -2.93
CA PRO A 146 29.34 13.61 -2.04
C PRO A 146 30.23 12.40 -2.28
N GLN A 147 31.55 12.62 -2.40
CA GLN A 147 32.53 11.53 -2.63
C GLN A 147 32.52 10.46 -1.53
N THR A 148 32.01 10.78 -0.35
CA THR A 148 31.88 9.90 0.82
C THR A 148 30.69 8.92 0.75
N LEU A 149 29.71 9.13 -0.14
CA LEU A 149 28.58 8.21 -0.31
C LEU A 149 28.91 7.16 -1.37
N GLN A 150 29.54 6.07 -0.93
CA GLN A 150 29.83 4.90 -1.76
C GLN A 150 28.62 3.98 -1.97
N HIS A 151 27.55 4.14 -1.18
CA HIS A 151 26.33 3.36 -1.33
C HIS A 151 25.51 3.78 -2.57
N GLY A 152 24.76 2.83 -3.14
CA GLY A 152 23.80 3.10 -4.21
C GLY A 152 22.75 4.15 -3.81
N LEU A 153 22.08 4.75 -4.81
CA LEU A 153 20.95 5.70 -4.62
C LEU A 153 19.93 5.21 -3.57
N TYR A 154 19.71 3.89 -3.61
CA TYR A 154 18.81 3.12 -2.78
C TYR A 154 19.66 1.96 -2.21
N GLY A 155 19.82 1.90 -0.88
CA GLY A 155 20.70 0.91 -0.23
C GLY A 155 20.27 -0.53 -0.54
N GLU A 156 21.22 -1.44 -0.69
CA GLU A 156 20.98 -2.80 -1.21
C GLU A 156 20.15 -3.67 -0.24
N GLU A 157 20.35 -3.54 1.07
CA GLU A 157 19.88 -4.54 2.05
C GLU A 157 18.52 -4.26 2.70
N SER A 158 17.95 -3.05 2.56
CA SER A 158 16.72 -2.66 3.30
C SER A 158 15.44 -2.63 2.45
N THR A 159 15.54 -2.82 1.13
CA THR A 159 14.39 -2.62 0.21
C THR A 159 13.42 -3.80 0.19
N GLU A 160 13.91 -5.02 0.39
CA GLU A 160 13.13 -6.26 0.32
C GLU A 160 12.12 -6.37 1.47
N TYR A 161 12.49 -5.91 2.67
CA TYR A 161 11.66 -6.01 3.88
C TYR A 161 10.75 -4.80 4.13
N ALA A 162 10.79 -3.78 3.27
CA ALA A 162 10.09 -2.53 3.49
C ALA A 162 8.56 -2.70 3.53
N LEU A 163 8.00 -3.52 2.63
CA LEU A 163 6.56 -3.80 2.60
C LEU A 163 6.09 -4.64 3.79
N PRO A 164 6.72 -5.79 4.11
CA PRO A 164 6.36 -6.57 5.30
C PRO A 164 6.38 -5.76 6.60
N GLN A 165 7.35 -4.85 6.77
CA GLN A 165 7.44 -4.02 7.97
C GLN A 165 6.26 -3.05 8.15
N CYS A 166 5.61 -2.63 7.06
CA CYS A 166 4.44 -1.75 7.14
C CYS A 166 3.28 -2.38 7.92
N MET A 167 3.22 -3.72 7.98
CA MET A 167 2.22 -4.46 8.75
C MET A 167 2.25 -4.12 10.24
N LEU A 168 3.43 -3.84 10.80
CA LEU A 168 3.60 -3.50 12.22
C LEU A 168 3.04 -2.10 12.55
N GLY A 169 3.23 -1.13 11.63
CA GLY A 169 2.75 0.23 11.79
C GLY A 169 1.27 0.43 11.44
N MET A 170 0.70 -0.50 10.66
CA MET A 170 -0.63 -0.36 10.08
C MET A 170 -1.74 -0.12 11.12
N PRO A 171 -1.85 -0.87 12.24
CA PRO A 171 -2.93 -0.66 13.21
C PRO A 171 -2.99 0.77 13.76
N HIS A 172 -1.84 1.33 14.12
CA HIS A 172 -1.75 2.69 14.64
C HIS A 172 -2.07 3.72 13.55
N SER A 173 -1.45 3.58 12.38
CA SER A 173 -1.67 4.51 11.26
C SER A 173 -3.11 4.48 10.73
N LEU A 174 -3.77 3.32 10.76
CA LEU A 174 -5.17 3.19 10.35
C LEU A 174 -6.09 3.99 11.26
N ALA A 175 -5.90 3.90 12.58
CA ALA A 175 -6.69 4.68 13.54
C ALA A 175 -6.50 6.19 13.32
N LEU A 176 -5.27 6.64 13.05
CA LEU A 176 -5.01 8.04 12.71
C LEU A 176 -5.63 8.47 11.37
N LEU A 177 -5.62 7.59 10.38
CA LEU A 177 -6.18 7.84 9.06
C LEU A 177 -7.70 8.02 9.15
N LEU A 178 -8.39 7.08 9.80
CA LEU A 178 -9.85 7.07 9.94
C LEU A 178 -10.41 8.17 10.86
N ASN A 179 -9.55 8.88 11.60
CA ASN A 179 -9.94 10.06 12.37
C ASN A 179 -9.95 11.36 11.54
N LYS A 180 -9.63 11.30 10.24
CA LYS A 180 -9.53 12.46 9.35
C LYS A 180 -10.60 12.39 8.26
N GLU A 181 -11.20 13.52 7.89
CA GLU A 181 -12.05 13.57 6.69
C GLU A 181 -11.19 13.43 5.41
N PRO A 182 -11.70 12.76 4.35
CA PRO A 182 -13.00 12.10 4.22
C PRO A 182 -13.03 10.64 4.73
N TRP A 183 -11.93 10.15 5.33
CA TRP A 183 -11.76 8.75 5.72
C TRP A 183 -12.72 8.31 6.83
N SER A 184 -12.99 9.19 7.79
CA SER A 184 -13.93 8.99 8.89
C SER A 184 -15.31 8.53 8.42
N SER A 185 -15.81 9.07 7.31
CA SER A 185 -17.08 8.66 6.70
C SER A 185 -17.14 7.19 6.27
N GLN A 186 -15.98 6.57 6.02
CA GLN A 186 -15.86 5.19 5.55
C GLN A 186 -15.49 4.20 6.67
N THR A 187 -15.34 4.66 7.93
CA THR A 187 -14.86 3.82 9.05
C THR A 187 -15.59 2.48 9.17
N HIS A 188 -16.93 2.47 8.99
CA HIS A 188 -17.73 1.24 9.01
C HIS A 188 -17.28 0.22 7.95
N LYS A 189 -16.98 0.66 6.72
CA LYS A 189 -16.49 -0.22 5.64
C LYS A 189 -15.14 -0.84 5.97
N PHE A 190 -14.24 -0.07 6.59
CA PHE A 190 -12.94 -0.58 7.03
C PHE A 190 -13.10 -1.63 8.13
N ILE A 191 -13.98 -1.39 9.11
CA ILE A 191 -14.27 -2.35 10.19
C ILE A 191 -14.86 -3.64 9.60
N ASP A 192 -15.91 -3.54 8.78
CA ASP A 192 -16.56 -4.70 8.16
C ASP A 192 -15.59 -5.51 7.29
N TRP A 193 -14.75 -4.81 6.52
CA TRP A 193 -13.72 -5.45 5.71
C TRP A 193 -12.66 -6.14 6.56
N LEU A 194 -12.15 -5.50 7.62
CA LEU A 194 -11.18 -6.12 8.52
C LEU A 194 -11.76 -7.39 9.15
N PHE A 195 -13.03 -7.40 9.57
CA PHE A 195 -13.67 -8.62 10.03
C PHE A 195 -13.68 -9.72 8.98
N SER A 196 -14.01 -9.39 7.73
CA SER A 196 -13.96 -10.35 6.63
C SER A 196 -12.57 -10.94 6.42
N ILE A 197 -11.50 -10.16 6.66
CA ILE A 197 -10.13 -10.70 6.62
C ILE A 197 -9.86 -11.60 7.84
N THR A 198 -10.30 -11.21 9.03
CA THR A 198 -10.05 -12.03 10.24
C THR A 198 -10.82 -13.35 10.26
N GLU A 199 -11.95 -13.41 9.56
CA GLU A 199 -12.83 -14.59 9.42
C GLU A 199 -12.68 -15.27 8.05
N GLY A 200 -11.70 -14.84 7.26
CA GLY A 200 -11.46 -15.37 5.93
C GLY A 200 -10.82 -16.76 5.91
N PRO A 201 -10.73 -17.39 4.73
CA PRO A 201 -10.22 -18.76 4.59
C PRO A 201 -8.71 -18.85 4.91
N GLU A 202 -8.33 -19.73 5.84
CA GLU A 202 -6.94 -19.95 6.27
C GLU A 202 -6.01 -20.50 5.17
N GLN A 203 -6.60 -21.10 4.12
CA GLN A 203 -5.86 -21.55 2.94
C GLN A 203 -5.36 -20.36 2.12
N SER A 204 -6.10 -19.25 2.12
CA SER A 204 -5.81 -18.06 1.30
C SER A 204 -5.18 -16.92 2.08
N LEU A 205 -5.29 -16.88 3.42
CA LEU A 205 -4.76 -15.80 4.26
C LEU A 205 -3.71 -16.33 5.24
N SER A 206 -2.59 -15.62 5.39
CA SER A 206 -1.57 -16.00 6.37
C SER A 206 -1.96 -15.61 7.80
N ALA A 207 -1.33 -16.27 8.77
CA ALA A 207 -1.47 -15.92 10.19
C ALA A 207 -1.01 -14.47 10.46
N THR A 208 0.01 -14.00 9.76
CA THR A 208 0.49 -12.61 9.86
C THR A 208 -0.59 -11.64 9.42
N THR A 209 -1.18 -11.84 8.24
CA THR A 209 -2.27 -11.00 7.72
C THR A 209 -3.48 -10.99 8.66
N ILE A 210 -3.91 -12.16 9.14
CA ILE A 210 -5.02 -12.28 10.09
C ILE A 210 -4.71 -11.55 11.41
N SER A 211 -3.51 -11.76 11.97
CA SER A 211 -3.12 -11.13 13.25
C SER A 211 -3.01 -9.62 13.14
N THR A 212 -2.49 -9.11 12.02
CA THR A 212 -2.44 -7.67 11.73
C THR A 212 -3.83 -7.07 11.54
N ALA A 213 -4.76 -7.77 10.88
CA ALA A 213 -6.15 -7.33 10.78
C ALA A 213 -6.85 -7.28 12.15
N LYS A 214 -6.62 -8.28 13.02
CA LYS A 214 -7.11 -8.27 14.41
C LYS A 214 -6.54 -7.09 15.21
N ALA A 215 -5.23 -6.85 15.11
CA ALA A 215 -4.59 -5.72 15.77
C ALA A 215 -5.16 -4.36 15.28
N ALA A 216 -5.46 -4.23 13.99
CA ALA A 216 -6.10 -3.06 13.42
C ALA A 216 -7.53 -2.85 13.96
N LEU A 217 -8.34 -3.90 14.07
CA LEU A 217 -9.65 -3.83 14.71
C LEU A 217 -9.55 -3.33 16.17
N LEU A 218 -8.60 -3.88 16.94
CA LEU A 218 -8.37 -3.48 18.32
C LEU A 218 -7.91 -2.01 18.44
N ALA A 219 -7.13 -1.51 17.48
CA ALA A 219 -6.73 -0.11 17.43
C ALA A 219 -7.93 0.84 17.19
N LEU A 220 -8.99 0.35 16.54
CA LEU A 220 -10.21 1.11 16.27
C LEU A 220 -11.24 1.08 17.43
N LYS A 221 -10.94 0.39 18.54
CA LYS A 221 -11.87 0.20 19.67
C LYS A 221 -12.45 1.48 20.28
N SER A 222 -11.73 2.59 20.17
CA SER A 222 -12.16 3.88 20.70
C SER A 222 -13.10 4.64 19.76
N SER A 223 -13.20 4.24 18.49
CA SER A 223 -14.05 4.88 17.49
C SER A 223 -15.54 4.70 17.80
N ALA A 224 -16.36 5.69 17.46
CA ALA A 224 -17.81 5.64 17.70
C ALA A 224 -18.47 4.47 16.97
N GLU A 225 -18.00 4.18 15.75
CA GLU A 225 -18.46 3.06 14.93
C GLU A 225 -18.18 1.70 15.58
N PHE A 226 -16.99 1.52 16.19
CA PHE A 226 -16.64 0.27 16.87
C PHE A 226 -17.43 0.05 18.16
N LYS A 227 -17.86 1.12 18.83
CA LYS A 227 -18.67 1.06 20.06
C LYS A 227 -20.12 0.61 19.80
N LYS A 228 -20.55 0.47 18.54
CA LYS A 228 -21.85 -0.12 18.22
C LYS A 228 -21.90 -1.56 18.74
N LYS A 229 -22.98 -1.91 19.44
CA LYS A 229 -23.13 -3.21 20.14
C LYS A 229 -22.78 -4.41 19.24
N ALA A 230 -23.29 -4.42 18.00
CA ALA A 230 -23.05 -5.52 17.06
C ALA A 230 -21.56 -5.71 16.70
N VAL A 231 -20.83 -4.61 16.52
CA VAL A 231 -19.38 -4.63 16.22
C VAL A 231 -18.59 -5.09 17.44
N TRP A 232 -18.93 -4.57 18.62
CA TRP A 232 -18.26 -4.90 19.87
C TRP A 232 -18.42 -6.38 20.23
N THR A 233 -19.63 -6.94 20.13
CA THR A 233 -19.89 -8.37 20.37
C THR A 233 -19.09 -9.27 19.42
N ARG A 234 -19.08 -8.94 18.11
CA ARG A 234 -18.32 -9.69 17.10
C ARG A 234 -16.81 -9.64 17.33
N ALA A 235 -16.27 -8.47 17.71
CA ALA A 235 -14.83 -8.31 17.97
C ALA A 235 -14.30 -9.13 19.16
N TYR A 236 -15.13 -9.32 20.20
CA TYR A 236 -14.74 -10.02 21.42
C TYR A 236 -15.29 -11.45 21.52
N GLY A 237 -15.99 -11.94 20.49
CA GLY A 237 -16.47 -13.33 20.41
C GLY A 237 -17.50 -13.71 21.48
N TRP A 238 -18.35 -12.75 21.89
CA TRP A 238 -19.48 -12.98 22.80
C TRP A 238 -20.70 -13.53 22.07
#